data_AF-A0A957TCE7-F1
#
_entry.id   AF-A0A957TCE7-F1
#
_cell.length_a   1.000
_cell.length_b   1.000
_cell.length_c   1.000
_cell.angle_alpha   90.00
_cell.angle_beta   90.00
_cell.angle_gamma   90.00
#
_symmetry.space_group_name_H-M   'P 1'
#
loop_
_entity.id
_entity.type
_entity.pdbx_description
1 polymer ?
#
loop_
_entity_poly.entity_id
_entity_poly.type
_entity_poly.pdbx_seq_one_letter_code
_entity_poly.pdbx_strand_id
1 'polypeptide(L)'
;MTENTQGKTTVSPEVLTTIASMAALEVPGVSRLAPVSGGVNRLFRRGVSDGVRIETKDNIVLVDLFLILKENVNIREVSRNVQQNVARSVQEMVGMDVSEINVHIEDIDFEGEGS
;
A
#
# COMPACT_ATOMS: atom_id res chain seq x y z
N MET A 1 2.57 19.23 38.11
CA MET A 1 3.20 18.84 36.83
C MET A 1 2.26 17.84 36.20
N THR A 2 1.48 18.26 35.22
CA THR A 2 0.52 17.39 34.54
C THR A 2 1.29 16.53 33.55
N GLU A 3 1.33 15.22 33.79
CA GLU A 3 1.86 14.24 32.84
C GLU A 3 1.05 14.34 31.55
N ASN A 4 1.69 14.89 30.51
CA ASN A 4 1.16 14.83 29.15
C ASN A 4 1.45 13.42 28.63
N THR A 5 0.61 12.46 29.00
CA THR A 5 0.53 11.18 28.30
C THR A 5 0.07 11.49 26.88
N GLN A 6 1.03 11.74 25.97
CA GLN A 6 0.80 11.71 24.54
C GLN A 6 0.10 10.40 24.24
N GLY A 7 -1.19 10.48 23.91
CA GLY A 7 -1.99 9.32 23.58
C GLY A 7 -1.28 8.55 22.48
N LYS A 8 -0.91 7.30 22.76
CA LYS A 8 -0.39 6.38 21.76
C LYS A 8 -1.54 6.07 20.82
N THR A 9 -1.73 6.88 19.77
CA THR A 9 -2.67 6.61 18.69
C THR A 9 -2.23 5.29 18.05
N THR A 10 -2.80 4.20 18.54
CA THR A 10 -2.49 2.86 18.02
C THR A 10 -3.37 2.69 16.80
N VAL A 11 -2.82 3.06 15.65
CA VAL A 11 -3.49 2.87 14.36
C VAL A 11 -3.49 1.38 14.08
N SER A 12 -4.68 0.81 13.84
CA SER A 12 -4.78 -0.59 13.46
C SER A 12 -4.03 -0.81 12.14
N PRO A 13 -3.20 -1.86 12.00
CA PRO A 13 -2.57 -2.21 10.73
C PRO A 13 -3.57 -2.27 9.57
N GLU A 14 -4.81 -2.70 9.82
CA GLU A 14 -5.88 -2.78 8.82
C GLU A 14 -6.29 -1.42 8.24
N VAL A 15 -6.24 -0.35 9.05
CA VAL A 15 -6.53 1.01 8.57
C VAL A 15 -5.42 1.50 7.65
N LEU A 16 -4.16 1.24 8.01
CA LEU A 16 -3.01 1.55 7.15
C LEU A 16 -3.10 0.80 5.82
N THR A 17 -3.46 -0.48 5.88
CA THR A 17 -3.64 -1.31 4.68
C THR A 17 -4.73 -0.73 3.78
N THR A 18 -5.88 -0.35 4.35
CA THR A 18 -6.97 0.27 3.60
C THR A 18 -6.55 1.59 2.94
N ILE A 19 -5.87 2.47 3.66
CA ILE A 19 -5.38 3.76 3.13
C ILE A 19 -4.39 3.52 1.99
N ALA A 20 -3.42 2.63 2.16
CA ALA A 20 -2.43 2.31 1.15
C ALA A 20 -3.08 1.69 -0.11
N SER A 21 -4.03 0.76 0.07
CA SER A 21 -4.81 0.17 -1.03
C SER A 21 -5.56 1.24 -1.83
N MET A 22 -6.30 2.11 -1.14
CA MET A 22 -7.09 3.16 -1.80
C MET A 22 -6.19 4.15 -2.54
N ALA A 23 -5.13 4.63 -1.87
CA ALA A 23 -4.19 5.58 -2.47
C ALA A 23 -3.46 4.99 -3.68
N ALA A 24 -3.15 3.69 -3.68
CA ALA A 24 -2.58 3.03 -4.85
C ALA A 24 -3.58 2.96 -6.02
N LEU A 25 -4.83 2.61 -5.74
CA LEU A 25 -5.90 2.49 -6.75
C LEU A 25 -6.32 3.83 -7.37
N GLU A 26 -6.14 4.94 -6.65
CA GLU A 26 -6.42 6.29 -7.16
C GLU A 26 -5.45 6.73 -8.26
N VAL A 27 -4.27 6.10 -8.36
CA VAL A 27 -3.26 6.50 -9.35
C VAL A 27 -3.67 6.03 -10.75
N PRO A 28 -3.80 6.95 -11.73
CA PRO A 28 -4.09 6.56 -13.10
C PRO A 28 -3.06 5.58 -13.65
N GLY A 29 -3.54 4.50 -14.24
CA GLY A 29 -2.71 3.42 -14.79
C GLY A 29 -2.56 2.21 -13.87
N VAL A 30 -3.00 2.29 -12.61
CA VAL A 30 -3.24 1.10 -11.78
C VAL A 30 -4.59 0.50 -12.18
N SER A 31 -4.63 -0.79 -12.50
CA SER A 31 -5.89 -1.52 -12.76
C SER A 31 -6.47 -2.02 -11.44
N ARG A 32 -5.68 -2.82 -10.72
CA ARG A 32 -6.08 -3.45 -9.45
C ARG A 32 -4.88 -3.87 -8.63
N LEU A 33 -5.12 -4.22 -7.38
CA LEU A 33 -4.12 -4.87 -6.52
C LEU A 33 -4.02 -6.36 -6.89
N ALA A 34 -2.80 -6.88 -6.92
CA ALA A 34 -2.54 -8.30 -7.15
C ALA A 34 -2.65 -9.06 -5.83
N PRO A 35 -3.28 -10.23 -5.77
CA PRO A 35 -3.34 -11.01 -4.55
C PRO A 35 -1.92 -11.38 -4.11
N VAL A 36 -1.60 -11.10 -2.85
CA VAL A 36 -0.34 -11.52 -2.25
C VAL A 36 -0.29 -13.06 -2.22
N SER A 37 0.47 -13.65 -3.13
CA SER A 37 0.74 -15.09 -3.17
C SER A 37 1.80 -15.44 -2.13
N GLY A 38 1.44 -16.35 -1.20
CA GLY A 38 2.27 -16.74 -0.08
C GLY A 38 1.59 -17.86 0.70
N GLY A 39 1.93 -19.10 0.34
CA GLY A 39 1.32 -20.31 0.91
C GLY A 39 1.46 -20.42 2.43
N VAL A 40 0.48 -21.07 3.07
CA VAL A 40 0.31 -21.49 4.49
C VAL A 40 0.56 -20.42 5.60
N ASN A 41 1.41 -19.43 5.37
CA ASN A 41 1.83 -18.39 6.31
C ASN A 41 0.88 -17.17 6.38
N ARG A 42 -0.24 -17.18 5.63
CA ARG A 42 -1.29 -16.15 5.71
C ARG A 42 -1.85 -15.98 7.13
N LEU A 43 -1.81 -17.03 7.96
CA LEU A 43 -2.38 -17.02 9.30
C LEU A 43 -1.52 -16.25 10.32
N PHE A 44 -0.21 -16.09 10.07
CA PHE A 44 0.73 -15.51 11.05
C PHE A 44 1.09 -14.05 10.81
N ARG A 45 0.71 -13.46 9.66
CA ARG A 45 1.03 -12.07 9.31
C ARG A 45 -0.22 -11.19 9.40
N ARG A 46 -0.39 -10.51 10.54
CA ARG A 46 -1.39 -9.44 10.70
C ARG A 46 -1.14 -8.33 9.66
N GLY A 47 -2.19 -7.84 9.00
CA GLY A 47 -2.11 -6.71 8.05
C GLY A 47 -1.94 -7.09 6.57
N VAL A 48 -2.00 -8.38 6.21
CA VAL A 48 -2.03 -8.83 4.81
C VAL A 48 -3.47 -8.78 4.30
N SER A 49 -3.81 -7.78 3.49
CA SER A 49 -5.01 -7.79 2.65
C SER A 49 -4.62 -7.81 1.17
N ASP A 50 -5.60 -7.90 0.29
CA ASP A 50 -5.52 -8.01 -1.18
C ASP A 50 -4.44 -7.12 -1.84
N GLY A 51 -3.19 -7.57 -1.85
CA GLY A 51 -2.06 -6.92 -2.54
C GLY A 51 -1.28 -5.88 -1.76
N VAL A 52 -1.45 -5.80 -0.44
CA VAL A 52 -0.69 -4.85 0.40
C VAL A 52 -0.10 -5.58 1.61
N ARG A 53 1.19 -5.35 1.88
CA ARG A 53 1.85 -5.75 3.13
C ARG A 53 2.39 -4.51 3.83
N ILE A 54 2.20 -4.45 5.13
CA ILE A 54 2.64 -3.33 5.95
C ILE A 54 3.42 -3.87 7.15
N GLU A 55 4.59 -3.28 7.37
CA GLU A 55 5.38 -3.46 8.58
C GLU A 55 5.50 -2.11 9.27
N THR A 56 5.28 -2.10 10.59
CA THR A 56 5.38 -0.89 11.40
C THR A 56 6.37 -1.08 12.53
N LYS A 57 7.19 -0.06 12.77
CA LYS A 57 8.14 -0.02 13.87
C LYS A 57 8.35 1.43 14.30
N ASP A 58 8.18 1.73 15.58
CA ASP A 58 8.50 3.05 16.17
C ASP A 58 7.93 4.26 15.39
N ASN A 59 6.65 4.18 14.99
CA ASN A 59 5.95 5.19 14.17
C ASN A 59 6.38 5.30 12.70
N ILE A 60 7.29 4.43 12.26
CA ILE A 60 7.74 4.31 10.89
C ILE A 60 7.00 3.16 10.21
N VAL A 61 6.59 3.37 8.96
CA VAL A 61 5.87 2.41 8.13
C VAL A 61 6.72 2.02 6.92
N LEU A 62 6.74 0.72 6.63
CA LEU A 62 7.21 0.15 5.37
C LEU A 62 6.03 -0.47 4.66
N VAL A 63 5.89 -0.18 3.36
CA VAL A 63 4.75 -0.64 2.55
C VAL A 63 5.26 -1.41 1.33
N ASP A 64 4.78 -2.64 1.15
CA ASP A 64 4.88 -3.37 -0.11
C ASP A 64 3.51 -3.40 -0.79
N LEU A 65 3.47 -2.93 -2.03
CA LEU A 65 2.30 -2.92 -2.89
C LEU A 65 2.52 -3.88 -4.05
N PHE A 66 1.56 -4.76 -4.29
CA PHE A 66 1.54 -5.71 -5.40
C PHE A 66 0.43 -5.27 -6.34
N LEU A 67 0.79 -4.83 -7.55
CA LEU A 67 -0.11 -4.14 -8.46
C LEU A 67 -0.19 -4.86 -9.80
N ILE A 68 -1.36 -4.77 -10.41
CA ILE A 68 -1.58 -5.03 -11.83
C ILE A 68 -1.83 -3.67 -12.48
N LEU A 69 -1.03 -3.32 -13.48
CA LEU A 69 -1.16 -2.04 -14.19
C LEU A 69 -1.99 -2.21 -15.45
N LYS A 70 -2.59 -1.14 -15.94
CA LYS A 70 -3.22 -1.11 -17.26
C LYS A 70 -2.18 -1.23 -18.36
N GLU A 71 -2.59 -1.72 -19.53
CA GLU A 71 -1.74 -1.65 -20.72
C GLU A 71 -1.41 -0.22 -21.14
N ASN A 72 -0.37 -0.07 -21.97
CA ASN A 72 0.04 1.20 -22.58
C ASN A 72 0.41 2.33 -21.60
N VAL A 73 0.70 2.01 -20.33
CA VAL A 73 1.18 2.98 -19.33
C VAL A 73 2.70 2.95 -19.18
N ASN A 74 3.28 4.09 -18.77
CA ASN A 74 4.67 4.13 -18.37
C ASN A 74 4.82 3.58 -16.94
N ILE A 75 5.26 2.33 -16.83
CA ILE A 75 5.42 1.62 -15.55
C ILE A 75 6.22 2.44 -14.54
N ARG A 76 7.33 3.07 -14.96
CA ARG A 76 8.18 3.84 -14.03
C ARG A 76 7.48 5.08 -13.49
N GLU A 77 6.70 5.75 -14.34
CA GLU A 77 5.95 6.93 -13.95
C GLU A 77 4.80 6.56 -13.01
N VAL A 78 4.04 5.52 -13.36
CA VAL A 78 2.95 5.01 -12.51
C VAL A 78 3.48 4.56 -11.16
N SER A 79 4.57 3.78 -11.09
CA SER A 79 5.16 3.35 -9.82
C SER A 79 5.61 4.54 -8.96
N ARG A 80 6.22 5.56 -9.56
CA ARG A 80 6.62 6.78 -8.83
C ARG A 80 5.40 7.53 -8.28
N ASN A 81 4.34 7.64 -9.08
CA ASN A 81 3.11 8.30 -8.67
C ASN A 81 2.42 7.53 -7.54
N VAL A 82 2.39 6.18 -7.59
CA VAL A 82 1.91 5.33 -6.50
C VAL A 82 2.70 5.57 -5.22
N GLN A 83 4.04 5.57 -5.29
CA GLN A 83 4.88 5.83 -4.12
C GLN A 83 4.56 7.19 -3.49
N GLN A 84 4.45 8.24 -4.31
CA GLN A 84 4.12 9.58 -3.83
C GLN A 84 2.73 9.67 -3.22
N ASN A 85 1.71 9.08 -3.87
CA ASN A 85 0.33 9.17 -3.38
C ASN A 85 0.16 8.39 -2.07
N VAL A 86 0.73 7.19 -1.98
CA VAL A 86 0.65 6.35 -0.77
C VAL A 86 1.42 6.98 0.39
N ALA A 87 2.62 7.50 0.15
CA ALA A 87 3.39 8.19 1.18
C ALA A 87 2.61 9.39 1.74
N ARG A 88 2.05 10.21 0.84
CA ARG A 88 1.24 11.37 1.20
C ARG A 88 0.03 10.96 2.05
N SER A 89 -0.76 10.01 1.59
CA SER A 89 -1.97 9.59 2.31
C SER A 89 -1.66 9.03 3.70
N VAL A 90 -0.60 8.24 3.85
CA VAL A 90 -0.18 7.74 5.18
C VAL A 90 0.29 8.89 6.09
N GLN A 91 1.10 9.82 5.57
CA GLN A 91 1.59 10.96 6.35
C GLN A 91 0.46 11.93 6.74
N GLU A 92 -0.41 12.30 5.80
CA GLU A 92 -1.45 13.32 6.01
C GLU A 92 -2.64 12.78 6.82
N MET A 93 -3.07 11.54 6.59
CA MET A 93 -4.24 10.98 7.29
C MET A 93 -3.89 10.36 8.64
N VAL A 94 -2.71 9.74 8.74
CA VAL A 94 -2.34 8.93 9.91
C VAL A 94 -1.27 9.61 10.76
N GLY A 95 -0.43 10.47 10.17
CA GLY A 95 0.66 11.13 10.89
C GLY A 95 1.86 10.23 11.17
N MET A 96 2.03 9.17 10.37
CA MET A 96 3.17 8.24 10.46
C MET A 96 4.19 8.53 9.36
N ASP A 97 5.47 8.35 9.67
CA ASP A 97 6.54 8.51 8.70
C ASP A 97 6.67 7.25 7.84
N VAL A 98 6.87 7.43 6.54
CA VAL A 98 7.07 6.31 5.62
C VAL A 98 8.55 6.21 5.27
N SER A 99 9.17 5.09 5.63
CA SER A 99 10.58 4.84 5.32
C SER A 99 10.77 4.35 3.89
N GLU A 100 9.90 3.44 3.45
CA GLU A 100 10.03 2.77 2.16
C GLU A 100 8.67 2.38 1.60
N ILE A 101 8.53 2.53 0.29
CA ILE A 101 7.39 2.01 -0.48
C ILE A 101 7.93 1.21 -1.66
N ASN A 102 7.72 -0.09 -1.59
CA ASN A 102 8.08 -1.05 -2.63
C ASN A 102 6.86 -1.32 -3.50
N VAL A 103 7.03 -1.13 -4.81
CA VAL A 103 5.98 -1.36 -5.81
C VAL A 103 6.39 -2.55 -6.67
N HIS A 104 5.69 -3.66 -6.49
CA HIS A 104 5.84 -4.89 -7.25
C HIS A 104 4.77 -4.91 -8.34
N ILE A 105 5.20 -5.02 -9.60
CA ILE A 105 4.28 -5.13 -10.74
C ILE A 105 4.16 -6.62 -11.07
N GLU A 106 3.01 -7.20 -10.78
CA GLU A 106 2.79 -8.64 -10.92
C GLU A 106 2.27 -9.03 -12.30
N ASP A 107 1.50 -8.15 -12.94
CA ASP A 107 0.94 -8.39 -14.27
C ASP A 107 0.53 -7.07 -14.96
N ILE A 108 0.21 -7.15 -16.25
CA ILE A 108 -0.41 -6.09 -17.04
C ILE A 108 -1.83 -6.53 -17.43
N ASP A 109 -2.80 -5.68 -17.14
CA ASP A 109 -4.20 -5.87 -17.50
C ASP A 109 -4.42 -5.44 -18.94
N PHE A 110 -4.53 -6.44 -19.80
CA PHE A 110 -4.98 -6.26 -21.17
C PHE A 110 -6.51 -6.31 -21.15
N GLU A 111 -7.17 -5.15 -21.21
CA GLU A 111 -8.62 -5.10 -21.42
C GLU A 111 -8.89 -5.84 -22.75
N GLY A 112 -9.63 -6.96 -22.67
CA GLY A 112 -9.59 -7.99 -23.71
C GLY A 112 -9.93 -7.49 -25.11
N GLU A 113 -8.98 -7.63 -26.03
CA GLU A 113 -9.30 -8.06 -27.40
C GLU A 113 -9.77 -9.53 -27.31
N GLY A 114 -11.05 -9.73 -26.97
CA GLY A 114 -11.54 -11.07 -26.69
C GLY A 114 -13.01 -11.17 -26.33
N SER A 115 -13.90 -10.52 -27.09
CA SER A 115 -15.25 -10.99 -27.51
C SER A 115 -15.87 -10.02 -28.51
#